data_AF-A0A017S4A3-F1
#
_entry.id   AF-A0A017S4A3-F1
#
_cell.length_a   1.000
_cell.length_b   1.000
_cell.length_c   1.000
_cell.angle_alpha   90.00
_cell.angle_beta   90.00
_cell.angle_gamma   90.00
#
_symmetry.space_group_name_H-M   'P 1'
#
loop_
_entity.id
_entity.type
_entity.pdbx_description
1 polymer ?
#
loop_
_entity_poly.entity_id
_entity_poly.type
_entity_poly.pdbx_seq_one_letter_code
_entity_poly.pdbx_strand_id
1 'polypeptide(L)' 'QEDATCRNCGLSRETIHHLLFECRKWRHQRNKLYKDLEMDGVMRPAGAEEHPQGRLLGEPRATGALLEFLASSSV' A
#
# COMPACT_ATOMS: atom_id res chain seq x y z
N GLN A 1 -11.71 16.64 15.19
CA GLN A 1 -10.66 15.63 14.98
C GLN A 1 -11.25 14.66 13.98
N GLU A 2 -10.75 14.65 12.73
CA GLU A 2 -11.20 13.64 11.76
C GLU A 2 -10.88 12.26 12.32
N ASP A 3 -11.87 11.37 12.25
CA ASP A 3 -11.69 9.98 12.62
C ASP A 3 -10.69 9.38 11.62
N ALA A 4 -9.46 9.21 12.09
CA ALA A 4 -8.38 8.71 11.27
C ALA A 4 -8.48 7.19 11.08
N THR A 5 -9.59 6.54 11.44
CA THR A 5 -9.81 5.11 11.18
C THR A 5 -9.82 4.81 9.68
N CYS A 6 -9.37 3.61 9.33
CA CYS A 6 -9.37 3.12 7.97
C CYS A 6 -10.81 3.06 7.47
N ARG A 7 -11.13 3.79 6.42
CA ARG A 7 -12.50 3.88 5.89
C ARG A 7 -13.05 2.52 5.48
N ASN A 8 -12.18 1.61 5.08
CA ASN A 8 -12.57 0.32 4.52
C ASN A 8 -12.74 -0.77 5.60
N CYS A 9 -12.08 -0.66 6.75
CA CYS A 9 -12.18 -1.67 7.82
C CYS A 9 -12.66 -1.15 9.17
N GLY A 10 -12.50 0.14 9.48
CA GLY A 10 -12.94 0.79 10.72
C GLY A 10 -12.14 0.40 11.98
N LEU A 11 -11.08 -0.41 11.86
CA LEU A 11 -10.40 -1.01 13.03
C LEU A 11 -9.10 -0.30 13.45
N SER A 12 -8.34 0.23 12.50
CA SER A 12 -7.02 0.84 12.74
C SER A 12 -6.93 2.19 12.09
N ARG A 13 -5.96 3.01 12.50
CA ARG A 13 -5.66 4.27 11.81
C ARG A 13 -5.30 4.01 10.35
N GLU A 14 -5.89 4.77 9.43
CA GLU A 14 -5.56 4.75 8.01
C GLU A 14 -4.13 5.26 7.81
N THR A 15 -3.22 4.32 7.57
CA THR A 15 -1.80 4.58 7.34
C THR A 15 -1.32 3.72 6.19
N ILE A 16 -0.24 4.13 5.53
CA ILE A 16 0.40 3.32 4.47
C ILE A 16 0.76 1.93 5.01
N HIS A 17 1.27 1.84 6.26
CA HIS A 17 1.55 0.56 6.92
C HIS A 17 0.29 -0.33 6.98
N HIS A 18 -0.82 0.22 7.48
CA HIS A 18 -2.07 -0.51 7.59
C HIS A 18 -2.55 -1.05 6.23
N LEU A 19 -2.52 -0.22 5.18
CA LEU A 19 -2.94 -0.61 3.84
C LEU A 19 -2.03 -1.70 3.24
N LEU A 20 -0.72 -1.55 3.41
CA LEU A 20 0.27 -2.49 2.88
C LEU A 20 0.32 -3.82 3.63
N PHE A 21 0.00 -3.87 4.93
CA PHE A 21 0.28 -5.10 5.71
C PHE A 21 -0.92 -5.67 6.47
N GLU A 22 -1.87 -4.84 6.89
CA GLU A 22 -2.85 -5.25 7.90
C GLU A 22 -4.28 -5.32 7.35
N CYS A 23 -4.66 -4.35 6.51
CA CYS A 23 -6.04 -4.18 6.09
C CYS A 23 -6.50 -5.37 5.26
N ARG A 24 -7.38 -6.19 5.83
CA ARG A 24 -7.93 -7.37 5.12
C ARG A 24 -8.89 -6.99 4.01
N LYS A 25 -9.59 -5.86 4.16
CA LYS A 25 -10.54 -5.32 3.18
C LYS A 25 -9.86 -4.80 1.92
N TRP A 26 -8.57 -4.49 2.00
CA TRP A 26 -7.72 -4.05 0.88
C TRP A 26 -6.90 -5.18 0.25
N ARG A 27 -7.14 -6.45 0.62
CA ARG A 27 -6.32 -7.56 0.13
C ARG A 27 -6.27 -7.64 -1.39
N HIS A 28 -7.37 -7.31 -2.08
CA HIS A 28 -7.42 -7.34 -3.54
C HIS A 28 -6.56 -6.23 -4.16
N GLN A 29 -6.76 -4.97 -3.76
CA GLN A 29 -5.99 -3.80 -4.21
C GLN A 29 -4.50 -3.99 -3.91
N ARG A 30 -4.17 -4.47 -2.71
CA ARG A 30 -2.79 -4.76 -2.31
C ARG A 30 -2.16 -5.85 -3.18
N ASN A 31 -2.89 -6.92 -3.47
CA ASN A 31 -2.37 -7.98 -4.34
C ASN A 31 -2.15 -7.49 -5.77
N LYS A 32 -2.97 -6.56 -6.27
CA LYS A 32 -2.75 -5.89 -7.56
C LYS A 32 -1.47 -5.06 -7.50
N LEU A 33 -1.31 -4.16 -6.52
CA LEU A 33 -0.09 -3.39 -6.31
C LEU A 33 1.15 -4.29 -6.32
N TYR A 34 1.12 -5.42 -5.61
CA TYR A 34 2.27 -6.34 -5.53
C TYR A 34 2.61 -7.04 -6.84
N LYS A 35 1.64 -7.22 -7.74
CA LYS A 35 1.89 -7.71 -9.10
C LYS A 35 2.45 -6.61 -9.98
N ASP A 36 1.90 -5.40 -9.90
CA ASP A 36 2.35 -4.26 -10.68
C ASP A 36 3.82 -3.92 -10.34
N LEU A 37 4.17 -3.91 -9.05
CA LEU A 37 5.56 -3.75 -8.60
C LEU A 37 6.50 -4.84 -9.16
N GLU A 38 6.06 -6.10 -9.17
CA GLU A 38 6.86 -7.20 -9.69
C GLU A 38 7.08 -7.08 -11.20
N MET A 39 6.06 -6.64 -11.95
CA MET A 39 6.18 -6.36 -13.38
C MET A 39 7.19 -5.25 -13.67
N ASP A 40 7.29 -4.26 -12.79
CA ASP A 40 8.25 -3.15 -12.89
C ASP A 40 9.65 -3.52 -12.31
N GLY A 41 9.84 -4.77 -11.89
CA GLY A 41 11.09 -5.25 -11.29
C GLY A 41 11.39 -4.63 -9.91
N VAL A 42 10.36 -4.18 -9.21
CA VAL A 42 10.43 -3.62 -7.86
C VAL A 42 10.11 -4.71 -6.83
N MET A 43 10.99 -4.84 -5.84
CA MET A 43 10.77 -5.79 -4.74
C MET A 43 9.58 -5.36 -3.88
N ARG A 44 8.64 -6.28 -3.69
CA ARG A 44 7.45 -6.09 -2.83
C ARG A 44 7.88 -5.67 -1.41
N PRO A 45 7.17 -4.74 -0.78
CA PRO A 45 7.44 -4.39 0.62
C PRO A 45 7.10 -5.56 1.54
N ALA A 46 7.99 -5.88 2.47
CA ALA A 46 7.76 -6.89 3.50
C ALA A 46 7.75 -6.26 4.91
N GLY A 47 6.90 -6.79 5.79
CA GLY A 47 6.77 -6.27 7.15
C GLY A 47 7.98 -6.51 8.06
N ALA A 48 8.90 -7.39 7.65
CA ALA A 48 10.16 -7.63 8.36
C ALA A 48 11.29 -6.67 7.93
N GLU A 49 11.06 -5.85 6.89
CA GLU A 49 12.01 -4.80 6.51
C GLU A 49 12.03 -3.69 7.57
N GLU A 50 13.19 -3.06 7.76
CA GLU A 50 13.34 -1.95 8.71
C GLU A 50 12.54 -0.71 8.26
N HIS A 51 12.57 -0.40 6.95
CA HIS A 51 11.92 0.79 6.37
C HIS A 51 11.21 0.50 5.02
N PRO A 52 10.20 -0.38 5.00
CA PRO A 52 9.58 -0.82 3.75
C PRO A 52 8.89 0.32 2.99
N GLN A 53 8.23 1.24 3.70
CA GLN A 53 7.57 2.39 3.06
C GLN A 53 8.60 3.36 2.49
N GLY A 54 9.68 3.64 3.22
CA GLY A 54 10.74 4.53 2.76
C GLY A 54 11.42 4.01 1.50
N ARG A 55 11.76 2.72 1.49
CA ARG A 55 12.32 2.05 0.30
C ARG A 55 11.35 2.10 -0.88
N LEU A 56 10.08 1.73 -0.65
CA LEU A 56 9.08 1.67 -1.72
C LEU A 56 8.80 3.04 -2.33
N LEU A 57 8.61 4.07 -1.49
CA LEU A 57 8.34 5.44 -1.95
C LEU A 57 9.58 6.10 -2.58
N GLY A 58 10.78 5.61 -2.25
CA GLY A 58 12.04 6.08 -2.83
C GLY A 58 12.45 5.39 -4.12
N GLU A 59 11.77 4.32 -4.55
CA GLU A 59 12.08 3.60 -5.80
C GLU A 59 11.29 4.22 -6.97
N PRO A 60 11.96 4.89 -7.94
CA PRO A 60 11.25 5.57 -9.03
C PRO A 60 10.37 4.64 -9.86
N ARG A 61 10.78 3.38 -10.05
CA ARG A 61 9.99 2.39 -10.80
C ARG A 61 8.68 2.02 -10.11
N ALA A 62 8.57 2.22 -8.80
CA ALA A 62 7.34 1.95 -8.06
C ALA A 62 6.25 3.00 -8.31
N THR A 63 6.60 4.17 -8.86
CA THR A 63 5.70 5.33 -8.97
C THR A 63 4.40 5.00 -9.69
N GLY A 64 4.48 4.31 -10.84
CA GLY A 64 3.28 3.94 -11.62
C GLY A 64 2.34 3.06 -10.83
N ALA A 65 2.85 1.94 -10.29
CA ALA A 65 2.11 1.01 -9.46
C ALA A 65 1.48 1.68 -8.22
N LEU A 66 2.20 2.62 -7.58
CA LEU A 66 1.70 3.37 -6.43
C LEU A 66 0.56 4.33 -6.81
N LEU A 67 0.67 5.03 -7.93
CA LEU A 67 -0.40 5.92 -8.40
C LEU A 67 -1.66 5.13 -8.78
N GLU A 68 -1.52 3.99 -9.46
CA GLU A 68 -2.65 3.11 -9.75
C GLU A 68 -3.31 2.54 -8.47
N PHE A 69 -2.49 2.16 -7.50
CA PHE A 69 -2.97 1.70 -6.20
C PHE A 69 -3.78 2.78 -5.48
N LEU A 70 -3.31 4.03 -5.48
CA LEU A 70 -4.04 5.16 -4.92
C LEU A 70 -5.32 5.47 -5.72
N ALA A 71 -5.29 5.41 -7.05
CA ALA A 71 -6.48 5.61 -7.88
C ALA A 71 -7.56 4.53 -7.65
N SER A 72 -7.17 3.31 -7.29
CA SER A 72 -8.11 2.24 -6.90
C SER A 72 -8.75 2.45 -5.52
N SER A 73 -8.32 3.48 -4.79
CA SER A 73 -8.78 3.82 -3.45
C SER A 73 -9.68 5.06 -3.39
N SER A 74 -9.76 5.82 -4.48
CA SER A 74 -10.74 6.90 -4.63
C SER A 74 -12.14 6.33 -4.81
N VAL A 75 -12.95 6.50 -3.76
CA VAL A 75 -14.43 6.50 -3.79
C VAL A 75 -14.87 7.92 -4.08
#